data_AF-A0A357Z1R4-F1
#
_entry.id   AF-A0A357Z1R4-F1
#
_cell.length_a   1.000
_cell.length_b   1.000
_cell.length_c   1.000
_cell.angle_alpha   90.00
_cell.angle_beta   90.00
_cell.angle_gamma   90.00
#
_symmetry.space_group_name_H-M   'P 1'
#
loop_
_entity.id
_entity.type
_entity.pdbx_description
1 polymer ?
#
loop_
_entity_poly.entity_id
_entity_poly.type
_entity_poly.pdbx_seq_one_letter_code
_entity_poly.pdbx_strand_id
1 'polypeptide(L)'
;MKRRRIGIALSLFVSGLIAAGTVGSAGTFASAESAESSVTLPAVTLAENSSYVTDSYSGVLHISVSDGSVVRASADGKNRVVVTGVGAGRATVAYWYRQSDSAGWVAASLPVSVSGAAGGSAAAGTADAGVVLPQKEVGLVPGGVYTAEGIRVNGVSRDARSFLWVSSSDAVAEVEKSTGKITAVSAGTATVYAVDPASKSCGFLSVTVS
;
A
#
# COMPACT_ATOMS: atom_id res chain seq x y z
N MET A 1 72.52 -15.56 1.50
CA MET A 1 71.63 -15.68 0.33
C MET A 1 70.79 -14.41 0.26
N LYS A 2 71.13 -13.39 -0.56
CA LYS A 2 70.57 -13.09 -1.92
C LYS A 2 69.04 -13.25 -1.98
N ARG A 3 68.17 -12.31 -2.37
CA ARG A 3 68.20 -10.93 -2.94
C ARG A 3 66.79 -10.33 -2.72
N ARG A 4 66.65 -9.09 -2.18
CA ARG A 4 66.34 -7.80 -2.85
C ARG A 4 65.13 -7.74 -3.81
N ARG A 5 64.19 -6.81 -3.52
CA ARG A 5 63.70 -5.64 -4.30
C ARG A 5 62.61 -4.95 -3.45
N ILE A 6 62.79 -3.80 -2.80
CA ILE A 6 62.93 -2.39 -3.26
C ILE A 6 61.78 -1.95 -4.19
N GLY A 7 61.01 -0.97 -3.71
CA GLY A 7 60.01 -0.21 -4.48
C GLY A 7 59.33 0.88 -3.65
N ILE A 8 60.12 1.86 -3.17
CA ILE A 8 59.63 3.17 -2.72
C ILE A 8 59.29 3.97 -4.00
N ALA A 9 58.08 4.54 -4.07
CA ALA A 9 57.74 5.58 -5.03
C ALA A 9 57.10 6.76 -4.29
N LEU A 10 57.94 7.76 -4.04
CA LEU A 10 57.63 9.11 -3.60
C LEU A 10 57.69 10.00 -4.85
N SER A 11 56.58 10.62 -5.24
CA SER A 11 56.52 11.70 -6.25
C SER A 11 55.08 12.21 -6.34
N LEU A 12 54.75 13.48 -6.46
CA LEU A 12 55.50 14.73 -6.48
C LEU A 12 54.45 15.83 -6.27
N PHE A 13 54.72 16.79 -5.38
CA PHE A 13 53.99 18.04 -5.27
C PHE A 13 54.10 18.81 -6.61
N VAL A 14 52.98 19.19 -7.21
CA VAL A 14 52.94 20.31 -8.16
C VAL A 14 51.99 21.35 -7.59
N SER A 15 52.58 22.47 -7.19
CA SER A 15 51.89 23.72 -6.89
C SER A 15 51.28 24.28 -8.17
N GLY A 16 49.99 24.57 -8.13
CA GLY A 16 49.25 25.31 -9.15
C GLY A 16 48.64 26.57 -8.52
N LEU A 17 49.09 27.71 -9.03
CA LEU A 17 48.89 29.08 -8.57
C LEU A 17 47.43 29.52 -8.40
N ILE A 18 47.26 30.47 -7.48
CA ILE A 18 46.08 31.23 -7.06
C ILE A 18 45.31 31.86 -8.24
N ALA A 19 43.99 31.68 -8.27
CA ALA A 19 43.07 32.66 -8.84
C ALA A 19 42.13 33.14 -7.73
N ALA A 20 42.35 34.38 -7.27
CA ALA A 20 41.46 35.08 -6.37
C ALA A 20 40.17 35.43 -7.13
N GLY A 21 39.08 34.74 -6.81
CA GLY A 21 37.73 35.06 -7.23
C GLY A 21 36.82 34.97 -6.02
N THR A 22 36.29 36.12 -5.60
CA THR A 22 35.19 36.34 -4.64
C THR A 22 34.73 35.12 -3.83
N VAL A 23 34.91 35.19 -2.51
CA VAL A 23 34.37 34.23 -1.54
C VAL A 23 32.84 34.31 -1.56
N GLY A 24 32.20 33.61 -2.50
CA GLY A 24 30.82 33.20 -2.38
C GLY A 24 30.78 32.14 -1.29
N SER A 25 29.89 32.28 -0.32
CA SER A 25 29.65 31.30 0.74
C SER A 25 29.57 29.90 0.12
N ALA A 26 30.64 29.11 0.26
CA ALA A 26 30.62 27.72 -0.13
C ALA A 26 29.59 27.05 0.77
N GLY A 27 28.37 26.89 0.26
CA GLY A 27 27.37 26.06 0.91
C GLY A 27 28.04 24.72 1.18
N THR A 28 28.05 24.30 2.43
CA THR A 28 28.39 22.93 2.80
C THR A 28 27.38 22.02 2.09
N PHE A 29 27.73 21.54 0.90
CA PHE A 29 26.94 20.52 0.23
C PHE A 29 26.99 19.27 1.12
N ALA A 30 25.83 18.67 1.38
CA ALA A 30 25.77 17.37 2.04
C ALA A 30 26.71 16.42 1.28
N SER A 31 27.62 15.76 2.00
CA SER A 31 28.48 14.75 1.39
C SER A 31 27.59 13.77 0.66
N ALA A 32 27.89 13.47 -0.61
CA ALA A 32 27.13 12.49 -1.37
C ALA A 32 27.15 11.18 -0.58
N GLU A 33 25.97 10.71 -0.16
CA GLU A 33 25.87 9.42 0.49
C GLU A 33 26.30 8.35 -0.51
N SER A 34 27.09 7.38 -0.04
CA SER A 34 27.57 6.26 -0.84
C SER A 34 27.40 4.98 -0.04
N ALA A 35 27.01 3.91 -0.72
CA ALA A 35 27.09 2.58 -0.13
C ALA A 35 28.55 2.21 0.18
N GLU A 36 28.80 1.73 1.38
CA GLU A 36 30.10 1.25 1.86
C GLU A 36 30.31 -0.24 1.54
N SER A 37 29.22 -0.97 1.34
CA SER A 37 29.23 -2.40 0.99
C SER A 37 28.06 -2.77 0.10
N SER A 38 28.10 -3.97 -0.49
CA SER A 38 27.03 -4.49 -1.34
C SER A 38 26.69 -5.94 -1.00
N VAL A 39 25.41 -6.31 -1.11
CA VAL A 39 24.90 -7.65 -0.86
C VAL A 39 23.82 -8.04 -1.88
N THR A 40 23.81 -9.30 -2.29
CA THR A 40 22.69 -9.89 -3.03
C THR A 40 21.84 -10.69 -2.07
N LEU A 41 20.56 -10.33 -1.97
CA LEU A 41 19.60 -10.98 -1.09
C LEU A 41 19.03 -12.26 -1.73
N PRO A 42 18.47 -13.18 -0.91
CA PRO A 42 17.76 -14.34 -1.44
C PRO A 42 16.61 -13.94 -2.36
N ALA A 43 16.39 -14.71 -3.42
CA ALA A 43 15.31 -14.44 -4.36
C ALA A 43 13.93 -14.60 -3.70
N VAL A 44 13.00 -13.72 -4.06
CA VAL A 44 11.61 -13.74 -3.59
C VAL A 44 10.67 -14.09 -4.74
N THR A 45 9.69 -14.95 -4.46
CA THR A 45 8.60 -15.27 -5.39
C THR A 45 7.31 -14.62 -4.90
N LEU A 46 6.61 -13.92 -5.79
CA LEU A 46 5.34 -13.26 -5.54
C LEU A 46 4.26 -13.72 -6.51
N ALA A 47 3.00 -13.58 -6.09
CA ALA A 47 1.87 -13.56 -7.01
C ALA A 47 1.69 -12.14 -7.56
N GLU A 48 1.14 -12.01 -8.76
CA GLU A 48 0.76 -10.71 -9.30
C GLU A 48 -0.29 -10.06 -8.39
N ASN A 49 -0.16 -8.77 -8.08
CA ASN A 49 -0.96 -8.03 -7.11
C ASN A 49 -0.77 -8.43 -5.63
N SER A 50 0.31 -9.16 -5.30
CA SER A 50 0.75 -9.33 -3.91
C SER A 50 2.00 -8.50 -3.61
N SER A 51 2.30 -8.30 -2.32
CA SER A 51 3.48 -7.54 -1.89
C SER A 51 4.36 -8.34 -0.94
N TYR A 52 5.66 -8.15 -1.08
CA TYR A 52 6.69 -8.55 -0.13
C TYR A 52 7.14 -7.33 0.66
N VAL A 53 7.41 -7.51 1.96
CA VAL A 53 7.88 -6.44 2.84
C VAL A 53 9.09 -6.94 3.60
N THR A 54 10.18 -6.18 3.58
CA THR A 54 11.39 -6.50 4.35
C THR A 54 11.20 -6.27 5.85
N ASP A 55 12.18 -6.68 6.64
CA ASP A 55 12.34 -6.19 8.00
C ASP A 55 12.58 -4.67 8.02
N SER A 56 12.40 -4.07 9.19
CA SER A 56 12.63 -2.64 9.41
C SER A 56 14.13 -2.31 9.42
N TYR A 57 14.50 -1.26 8.70
CA TYR A 57 15.84 -0.69 8.72
C TYR A 57 15.85 0.67 9.45
N SER A 58 17.03 1.16 9.80
CA SER A 58 17.17 2.53 10.32
C SER A 58 17.15 3.58 9.21
N GLY A 59 17.27 3.16 7.94
CA GLY A 59 17.12 4.03 6.78
C GLY A 59 17.13 3.23 5.48
N VAL A 60 16.43 3.74 4.47
CA VAL A 60 16.37 3.19 3.11
C VAL A 60 16.44 4.32 2.10
N LEU A 61 17.30 4.18 1.09
CA LEU A 61 17.48 5.15 0.01
C LEU A 61 17.72 4.44 -1.32
N HIS A 62 17.80 5.22 -2.41
CA HIS A 62 18.19 4.74 -3.74
C HIS A 62 17.40 3.51 -4.24
N ILE A 63 16.11 3.45 -3.94
CA ILE A 63 15.25 2.37 -4.45
C ILE A 63 15.14 2.52 -5.96
N SER A 64 15.46 1.45 -6.68
CA SER A 64 15.36 1.33 -8.12
C SER A 64 14.87 -0.05 -8.50
N VAL A 65 14.22 -0.15 -9.64
CA VAL A 65 13.64 -1.40 -10.15
C VAL A 65 14.11 -1.58 -11.58
N SER A 66 14.64 -2.76 -11.90
CA SER A 66 15.14 -3.07 -13.25
C SER A 66 14.03 -3.13 -14.30
N ASP A 67 12.84 -3.58 -13.91
CA ASP A 67 11.65 -3.65 -14.76
C ASP A 67 10.38 -3.28 -13.97
N GLY A 68 9.89 -2.07 -14.22
CA GLY A 68 8.70 -1.51 -13.58
C GLY A 68 7.37 -2.09 -14.08
N SER A 69 7.39 -2.92 -15.13
CA SER A 69 6.21 -3.65 -15.61
C SER A 69 5.98 -4.96 -14.85
N VAL A 70 7.00 -5.45 -14.13
CA VAL A 70 6.93 -6.68 -13.33
C VAL A 70 6.74 -6.35 -11.85
N VAL A 71 7.48 -5.38 -11.30
CA VAL A 71 7.35 -4.95 -9.89
C VAL A 71 7.37 -3.44 -9.73
N ARG A 72 6.77 -2.95 -8.64
CA ARG A 72 6.98 -1.61 -8.09
C ARG A 72 7.60 -1.74 -6.70
N ALA A 73 8.47 -0.81 -6.32
CA ALA A 73 9.10 -0.81 -5.00
C ALA A 73 9.06 0.58 -4.37
N SER A 74 8.85 0.63 -3.05
CA SER A 74 8.82 1.86 -2.26
C SER A 74 9.30 1.57 -0.83
N ALA A 75 9.57 2.62 -0.04
CA ALA A 75 9.74 2.49 1.40
C ALA A 75 8.45 2.93 2.12
N ASP A 76 8.07 2.22 3.18
CA ASP A 76 6.99 2.67 4.06
C ASP A 76 7.49 3.60 5.17
N GLY A 77 6.57 4.12 6.00
CA GLY A 77 6.90 5.01 7.12
C GLY A 77 7.74 4.38 8.24
N LYS A 78 8.06 3.09 8.15
CA LYS A 78 8.94 2.36 9.09
C LYS A 78 10.27 1.97 8.44
N ASN A 79 10.60 2.55 7.27
CA ASN A 79 11.79 2.23 6.49
C ASN A 79 11.89 0.74 6.12
N ARG A 80 10.76 0.10 5.83
CA ARG A 80 10.72 -1.23 5.21
C ARG A 80 10.57 -1.07 3.71
N VAL A 81 11.28 -1.87 2.93
CA VAL A 81 11.07 -1.91 1.48
C VAL A 81 9.84 -2.75 1.19
N VAL A 82 8.85 -2.14 0.56
CA VAL A 82 7.63 -2.79 0.06
C VAL A 82 7.79 -3.00 -1.44
N VAL A 83 7.76 -4.26 -1.87
CA VAL A 83 7.83 -4.67 -3.27
C VAL A 83 6.50 -5.29 -3.69
N THR A 84 5.81 -4.69 -4.65
CA THR A 84 4.52 -5.16 -5.15
C THR A 84 4.70 -5.78 -6.54
N GLY A 85 4.25 -7.01 -6.73
CA GLY A 85 4.16 -7.63 -8.06
C GLY A 85 3.03 -7.00 -8.86
N VAL A 86 3.32 -6.50 -10.06
CA VAL A 86 2.34 -5.83 -10.93
C VAL A 86 2.16 -6.51 -12.29
N GLY A 87 3.08 -7.41 -12.67
CA GLY A 87 2.98 -8.23 -13.87
C GLY A 87 3.86 -9.46 -13.77
N ALA A 88 3.51 -10.53 -14.48
CA ALA A 88 4.30 -11.77 -14.48
C ALA A 88 5.68 -11.55 -15.13
N GLY A 89 6.73 -12.08 -14.51
CA GLY A 89 8.09 -11.93 -15.02
C GLY A 89 9.16 -11.98 -13.93
N ARG A 90 10.35 -11.48 -14.26
CA ARG A 90 11.47 -11.37 -13.33
C ARG A 90 12.01 -9.94 -13.33
N ALA A 91 12.28 -9.43 -12.15
CA ALA A 91 12.87 -8.11 -11.95
C ALA A 91 13.87 -8.15 -10.80
N THR A 92 14.73 -7.13 -10.71
CA THR A 92 15.61 -6.89 -9.58
C THR A 92 15.24 -5.56 -8.95
N VAL A 93 15.06 -5.55 -7.63
CA VAL A 93 14.91 -4.33 -6.84
C VAL A 93 16.26 -4.05 -6.19
N ALA A 94 16.83 -2.89 -6.45
CA ALA A 94 18.06 -2.44 -5.81
C ALA A 94 17.76 -1.26 -4.88
N TYR A 95 18.33 -1.25 -3.69
CA TYR A 95 18.15 -0.19 -2.69
C TYR A 95 19.33 -0.16 -1.74
N TRP A 96 19.53 0.96 -1.06
CA TRP A 96 20.50 1.06 0.02
C TRP A 96 19.78 1.01 1.35
N TYR A 97 20.33 0.29 2.33
CA TYR A 97 19.80 0.25 3.69
C TYR A 97 20.90 0.40 4.73
N ARG A 98 20.51 0.86 5.92
CA ARG A 98 21.36 0.88 7.12
C ARG A 98 20.69 0.14 8.26
N GLN A 99 21.43 -0.70 8.97
CA GLN A 99 20.87 -1.52 10.06
C GLN A 99 20.64 -0.71 11.34
N SER A 100 21.52 0.25 11.63
CA SER A 100 21.43 1.23 12.72
C SER A 100 21.74 2.64 12.18
N ASP A 101 21.47 3.68 12.97
CA ASP A 101 21.84 5.06 12.61
C ASP A 101 23.36 5.31 12.54
N SER A 102 24.14 4.41 13.14
CA SER A 102 25.61 4.44 13.13
C SER A 102 26.25 3.47 12.12
N ALA A 103 25.45 2.63 11.45
CA ALA A 103 25.95 1.70 10.45
C ALA A 103 26.11 2.38 9.09
N GLY A 104 27.15 1.98 8.35
CA GLY A 104 27.33 2.38 6.96
C GLY A 104 26.20 1.88 6.05
N TRP A 105 26.04 2.55 4.91
CA TRP A 105 25.06 2.17 3.90
C TRP A 105 25.45 0.85 3.20
N VAL A 106 24.50 -0.05 3.06
CA VAL A 106 24.65 -1.33 2.33
C VAL A 106 23.77 -1.30 1.08
N ALA A 107 24.38 -1.46 -0.10
CA ALA A 107 23.65 -1.63 -1.36
C ALA A 107 23.13 -3.07 -1.50
N ALA A 108 21.82 -3.24 -1.38
CA ALA A 108 21.14 -4.51 -1.58
C ALA A 108 20.67 -4.67 -3.04
N SER A 109 20.79 -5.89 -3.55
CA SER A 109 20.13 -6.34 -4.77
C SER A 109 19.20 -7.51 -4.45
N LEU A 110 17.89 -7.34 -4.68
CA LEU A 110 16.85 -8.32 -4.39
C LEU A 110 16.25 -8.86 -5.70
N PRO A 111 16.55 -10.11 -6.09
CA PRO A 111 15.92 -10.76 -7.24
C PRO A 111 14.46 -11.12 -6.91
N VAL A 112 13.54 -10.80 -7.82
CA VAL A 112 12.10 -11.06 -7.66
C VAL A 112 11.54 -11.79 -8.88
N SER A 113 10.77 -12.84 -8.64
CA SER A 113 9.98 -13.55 -9.66
C SER A 113 8.50 -13.40 -9.34
N VAL A 114 7.71 -12.93 -10.30
CA VAL A 114 6.24 -12.78 -10.15
C VAL A 114 5.56 -13.81 -11.03
N SER A 115 4.69 -14.64 -10.45
CA SER A 115 3.97 -15.70 -11.15
C SER A 115 2.54 -15.87 -10.65
N GLY A 116 1.59 -16.07 -11.58
CA GLY A 116 0.18 -16.30 -11.28
C GLY A 116 -0.58 -15.02 -10.91
N ALA A 117 -1.86 -14.95 -11.28
CA ALA A 117 -2.75 -13.88 -10.84
C ALA A 117 -3.08 -14.08 -9.35
N ALA A 118 -2.82 -13.10 -8.46
CA ALA A 118 -3.55 -13.10 -7.19
C ALA A 118 -5.06 -12.97 -7.48
N GLY A 119 -5.88 -13.48 -6.56
CA GLY A 119 -7.33 -13.24 -6.61
C GLY A 119 -7.59 -11.75 -6.84
N GLY A 120 -8.36 -11.43 -7.88
CA GLY A 120 -8.43 -10.09 -8.45
C GLY A 120 -8.57 -9.00 -7.40
N SER A 121 -7.62 -8.07 -7.38
CA SER A 121 -7.79 -6.80 -6.68
C SER A 121 -8.75 -5.98 -7.52
N ALA A 122 -10.04 -6.00 -7.16
CA ALA A 122 -10.99 -5.06 -7.76
C ALA A 122 -10.52 -3.66 -7.37
N ALA A 123 -10.02 -2.90 -8.34
CA ALA A 123 -9.82 -1.47 -8.18
C ALA A 123 -11.18 -0.87 -7.83
N ALA A 124 -11.44 -0.68 -6.53
CA ALA A 124 -12.63 -0.01 -6.06
C ALA A 124 -12.57 1.42 -6.62
N GLY A 125 -13.44 1.73 -7.58
CA GLY A 125 -13.62 3.12 -8.00
C GLY A 125 -14.06 3.94 -6.79
N THR A 126 -14.03 5.28 -6.88
CA THR A 126 -14.60 6.14 -5.81
C THR A 126 -16.07 5.79 -5.48
N ALA A 127 -16.79 5.18 -6.43
CA ALA A 127 -18.13 4.64 -6.26
C ALA A 127 -18.22 3.38 -5.39
N ASP A 128 -17.11 2.67 -5.19
CA ASP A 128 -16.99 1.45 -4.39
C ASP A 128 -16.42 1.73 -2.98
N ALA A 129 -15.98 2.96 -2.70
CA ALA A 129 -15.41 3.35 -1.42
C ALA A 129 -16.49 3.41 -0.32
N GLY A 130 -16.19 2.82 0.84
CA GLY A 130 -17.13 2.68 1.94
C GLY A 130 -18.11 1.51 1.74
N VAL A 131 -19.26 1.58 2.41
CA VAL A 131 -20.32 0.56 2.29
C VAL A 131 -21.26 0.96 1.16
N VAL A 132 -21.39 0.09 0.17
CA VAL A 132 -22.22 0.32 -1.02
C VAL A 132 -23.32 -0.74 -1.08
N LEU A 133 -24.56 -0.28 -0.97
CA LEU A 133 -25.74 -1.08 -1.27
C LEU A 133 -26.10 -0.89 -2.75
N PRO A 134 -26.30 -1.98 -3.54
CA PRO A 134 -26.64 -1.88 -4.96
C PRO A 134 -28.00 -1.21 -5.22
N GLN A 135 -28.99 -1.52 -4.38
CA GLN A 135 -30.30 -0.87 -4.42
C GLN A 135 -30.27 0.34 -3.48
N LYS A 136 -30.57 1.52 -4.02
CA LYS A 136 -30.64 2.78 -3.25
C LYS A 136 -32.03 3.05 -2.72
N GLU A 137 -33.06 2.48 -3.36
CA GLU A 137 -34.45 2.71 -3.04
C GLU A 137 -35.25 1.41 -3.19
N VAL A 138 -36.21 1.19 -2.31
CA VAL A 138 -37.11 0.03 -2.34
C VAL A 138 -38.53 0.48 -1.99
N GLY A 139 -39.50 0.09 -2.82
CA GLY A 139 -40.92 0.24 -2.54
C GLY A 139 -41.51 -1.05 -1.96
N LEU A 140 -42.26 -0.94 -0.86
CA LEU A 140 -42.94 -2.06 -0.20
C LEU A 140 -44.41 -1.69 0.11
N VAL A 141 -45.25 -2.71 0.24
CA VAL A 141 -46.57 -2.59 0.86
C VAL A 141 -46.46 -2.96 2.34
N PRO A 142 -47.38 -2.52 3.23
CA PRO A 142 -47.38 -2.95 4.63
C PRO A 142 -47.32 -4.48 4.78
N GLY A 143 -46.44 -4.98 5.65
CA GLY A 143 -46.13 -6.40 5.82
C GLY A 143 -45.14 -6.98 4.79
N GLY A 144 -44.79 -6.23 3.74
CA GLY A 144 -43.77 -6.60 2.78
C GLY A 144 -42.38 -6.67 3.40
N VAL A 145 -41.51 -7.53 2.85
CA VAL A 145 -40.15 -7.74 3.36
C VAL A 145 -39.11 -7.53 2.27
N TYR A 146 -37.93 -7.08 2.66
CA TYR A 146 -36.77 -6.91 1.79
C TYR A 146 -35.48 -7.22 2.54
N THR A 147 -34.47 -7.79 1.86
CA THR A 147 -33.11 -7.93 2.41
C THR A 147 -32.15 -7.50 1.32
N ALA A 148 -31.22 -6.60 1.66
CA ALA A 148 -30.25 -6.11 0.69
C ALA A 148 -29.24 -7.21 0.33
N GLU A 149 -29.02 -7.42 -0.97
CA GLU A 149 -28.02 -8.35 -1.50
C GLU A 149 -26.91 -7.60 -2.23
N GLY A 150 -25.77 -8.27 -2.44
CA GLY A 150 -24.65 -7.71 -3.20
C GLY A 150 -23.99 -6.50 -2.54
N ILE A 151 -24.07 -6.37 -1.21
CA ILE A 151 -23.43 -5.28 -0.46
C ILE A 151 -21.91 -5.39 -0.62
N ARG A 152 -21.26 -4.25 -0.87
CA ARG A 152 -19.81 -4.17 -1.04
C ARG A 152 -19.21 -3.23 -0.01
N VAL A 153 -18.01 -3.56 0.47
CA VAL A 153 -17.18 -2.67 1.28
C VAL A 153 -15.85 -2.48 0.57
N ASN A 154 -15.57 -1.26 0.12
CA ASN A 154 -14.37 -0.96 -0.69
C ASN A 154 -14.25 -1.93 -1.88
N GLY A 155 -15.36 -2.13 -2.59
CA GLY A 155 -15.42 -3.01 -3.76
C GLY A 155 -15.47 -4.51 -3.47
N VAL A 156 -15.33 -4.97 -2.23
CA VAL A 156 -15.37 -6.40 -1.88
C VAL A 156 -16.73 -6.80 -1.34
N SER A 157 -17.31 -7.88 -1.87
CA SER A 157 -18.61 -8.39 -1.42
C SER A 157 -18.60 -8.77 0.06
N ARG A 158 -19.73 -8.52 0.72
CA ARG A 158 -19.99 -8.83 2.13
C ARG A 158 -21.41 -9.34 2.31
N ASP A 159 -21.58 -10.29 3.22
CA ASP A 159 -22.91 -10.79 3.62
C ASP A 159 -23.63 -9.73 4.47
N ALA A 160 -24.96 -9.62 4.32
CA ALA A 160 -25.77 -8.67 5.08
C ALA A 160 -25.65 -8.87 6.60
N ARG A 161 -25.37 -10.10 7.07
CA ARG A 161 -25.16 -10.41 8.49
C ARG A 161 -23.85 -9.86 9.07
N SER A 162 -22.94 -9.37 8.23
CA SER A 162 -21.69 -8.75 8.69
C SER A 162 -21.86 -7.29 9.12
N PHE A 163 -23.04 -6.70 8.90
CA PHE A 163 -23.33 -5.30 9.22
C PHE A 163 -24.22 -5.16 10.45
N LEU A 164 -24.14 -3.99 11.07
CA LEU A 164 -25.12 -3.53 12.05
C LEU A 164 -26.18 -2.70 11.33
N TRP A 165 -27.44 -3.10 11.47
CA TRP A 165 -28.56 -2.46 10.78
C TRP A 165 -29.39 -1.57 11.70
N VAL A 166 -29.80 -0.41 11.18
CA VAL A 166 -30.62 0.58 11.89
C VAL A 166 -31.61 1.23 10.93
N SER A 167 -32.86 1.38 11.35
CA SER A 167 -33.86 2.18 10.63
C SER A 167 -33.95 3.59 11.22
N SER A 168 -34.21 4.59 10.39
CA SER A 168 -34.55 5.93 10.85
C SER A 168 -35.96 6.01 11.47
N SER A 169 -36.83 5.04 11.20
CA SER A 169 -38.19 4.98 11.73
C SER A 169 -38.74 3.56 11.69
N ASP A 170 -38.66 2.85 12.82
CA ASP A 170 -39.23 1.50 12.98
C ASP A 170 -40.76 1.48 12.82
N ALA A 171 -41.43 2.63 12.99
CA ALA A 171 -42.87 2.78 12.74
C ALA A 171 -43.24 2.68 11.25
N VAL A 172 -42.30 2.96 10.34
CA VAL A 172 -42.49 2.87 8.88
C VAL A 172 -41.85 1.60 8.34
N ALA A 173 -40.61 1.32 8.71
CA ALA A 173 -39.90 0.11 8.33
C ALA A 173 -38.97 -0.34 9.46
N GLU A 174 -39.20 -1.54 9.98
CA GLU A 174 -38.33 -2.16 10.97
C GLU A 174 -37.21 -2.93 10.26
N VAL A 175 -35.99 -2.96 10.82
CA VAL A 175 -34.89 -3.78 10.30
C VAL A 175 -34.33 -4.68 11.40
N GLU A 176 -34.18 -5.97 11.09
CA GLU A 176 -33.53 -6.91 11.99
C GLU A 176 -32.01 -6.64 12.05
N LYS A 177 -31.54 -6.26 13.25
CA LYS A 177 -30.18 -5.73 13.48
C LYS A 177 -29.04 -6.61 12.98
N SER A 178 -29.22 -7.94 13.00
CA SER A 178 -28.19 -8.94 12.69
C SER A 178 -28.30 -9.56 11.30
N THR A 179 -29.44 -9.40 10.61
CA THR A 179 -29.68 -10.02 9.29
C THR A 179 -29.87 -9.01 8.19
N GLY A 180 -30.26 -7.77 8.53
CA GLY A 180 -30.64 -6.75 7.56
C GLY A 180 -32.00 -6.99 6.91
N LYS A 181 -32.82 -7.88 7.47
CA LYS A 181 -34.19 -8.11 6.99
C LYS A 181 -35.07 -6.93 7.38
N ILE A 182 -35.49 -6.18 6.37
CA ILE A 182 -36.41 -5.04 6.47
C ILE A 182 -37.85 -5.55 6.36
N THR A 183 -38.72 -5.08 7.26
CA THR A 183 -40.16 -5.36 7.25
C THR A 183 -40.92 -4.03 7.22
N ALA A 184 -41.76 -3.83 6.21
CA ALA A 184 -42.59 -2.64 6.08
C ALA A 184 -43.74 -2.67 7.10
N VAL A 185 -43.92 -1.57 7.84
CA VAL A 185 -44.86 -1.49 8.95
C VAL A 185 -46.07 -0.62 8.58
N SER A 186 -45.85 0.64 8.20
CA SER A 186 -46.91 1.57 7.86
C SER A 186 -46.49 2.55 6.77
N ALA A 187 -47.46 3.17 6.10
CA ALA A 187 -47.20 4.06 4.97
C ALA A 187 -46.29 5.23 5.36
N GLY A 188 -45.32 5.54 4.51
CA GLY A 188 -44.31 6.57 4.75
C GLY A 188 -42.96 6.23 4.14
N THR A 189 -41.94 7.00 4.52
CA THR A 189 -40.56 6.76 4.07
C THR A 189 -39.63 6.63 5.27
N ALA A 190 -38.74 5.64 5.23
CA ALA A 190 -37.66 5.44 6.20
C ALA A 190 -36.34 5.22 5.49
N THR A 191 -35.24 5.66 6.08
CA THR A 191 -33.89 5.33 5.61
C THR A 191 -33.34 4.21 6.48
N VAL A 192 -32.86 3.15 5.84
CA VAL A 192 -32.21 2.03 6.52
C VAL A 192 -30.72 2.09 6.29
N TYR A 193 -29.96 2.04 7.37
CA TYR A 193 -28.49 2.15 7.40
C TYR A 193 -27.86 0.78 7.66
N ALA A 194 -26.79 0.48 6.93
CA ALA A 194 -25.87 -0.62 7.18
C ALA A 194 -24.52 -0.06 7.63
N VAL A 195 -24.06 -0.44 8.81
CA VAL A 195 -22.78 0.01 9.38
C VAL A 195 -21.81 -1.16 9.42
N ASP A 196 -20.65 -1.02 8.79
CA ASP A 196 -19.59 -2.03 8.89
C ASP A 196 -18.85 -1.85 10.23
N PRO A 197 -18.92 -2.84 11.16
CA PRO A 197 -18.25 -2.72 12.44
C PRO A 197 -16.73 -2.74 12.32
N ALA A 198 -16.15 -3.25 11.23
CA ALA A 198 -14.70 -3.30 11.04
C ALA A 198 -14.16 -1.93 10.62
N SER A 199 -14.68 -1.36 9.53
CA SER A 199 -14.20 -0.08 8.98
C SER A 199 -14.87 1.16 9.57
N LYS A 200 -16.00 0.99 10.30
CA LYS A 200 -16.88 2.08 10.77
C LYS A 200 -17.50 2.91 9.63
N SER A 201 -17.48 2.40 8.41
CA SER A 201 -18.14 3.02 7.27
C SER A 201 -19.64 2.70 7.29
N CYS A 202 -20.44 3.60 6.72
CA CYS A 202 -21.89 3.48 6.65
C CYS A 202 -22.38 3.54 5.21
N GLY A 203 -23.41 2.77 4.90
CA GLY A 203 -24.18 2.85 3.66
C GLY A 203 -25.66 2.89 3.99
N PHE A 204 -26.50 3.30 3.05
CA PHE A 204 -27.94 3.38 3.26
C PHE A 204 -28.76 3.07 2.01
N LEU A 205 -30.04 2.77 2.23
CA LEU A 205 -31.08 2.72 1.22
C LEU A 205 -32.37 3.36 1.77
N SER A 206 -33.19 3.94 0.90
CA SER A 206 -34.49 4.51 1.23
C SER A 206 -35.60 3.47 1.01
N VAL A 207 -36.47 3.30 2.00
CA VAL A 207 -37.65 2.43 1.96
C VAL A 207 -38.89 3.30 1.90
N THR A 208 -39.71 3.11 0.87
CA THR A 208 -41.03 3.76 0.76
C THR A 208 -42.10 2.69 0.94
N VAL A 209 -43.05 2.95 1.85
CA VAL A 209 -44.19 2.08 2.12
C VAL A 209 -45.46 2.77 1.64
N SER A 210 -46.21 2.12 0.76
CA SER A 210 -47.44 2.65 0.15
C SER A 210 -48.49 1.58 -0.05
#